data_AF-Q7ML30-F1
#
_entry.id   AF-Q7ML30-F1
#
_cell.length_a   1.000
_cell.length_b   1.000
_cell.length_c   1.000
_cell.angle_alpha   90.00
_cell.angle_beta   90.00
_cell.angle_gamma   90.00
#
_symmetry.space_group_name_H-M   'P 1'
#
loop_
_entity.id
_entity.type
_entity.pdbx_description
1 polymer ?
#
loop_
_entity_poly.entity_id
_entity_poly.type
_entity_poly.pdbx_seq_one_letter_code
_entity_poly.pdbx_strand_id
1 'polypeptide(L)'
;MVTSSNNHHDDQDDVVVIEERDNKTVVYIAVAAILGMAFGGLLGSHFTAKKWEANYQTLEQQYKSTVDDRSTLVANLQTREAELDKELDAKLESELAIRQKEHQAEIEKLQNQLTEMEKLNIALEGQLKTQQSRIDSTQVENEKLNRQADMQANMFERSRELFRREMEISQDLEKLEKEREALVPAFDKLKSECEVYLAGKSWDAKSDACDKQDEASSRLSQIDQLIEVYKMDLKQIRTITQDLGLQ
;
A
#
# COMPACT_ATOMS: atom_id res chain seq x y z
N MET A 1 -35.36 20.13 48.55
CA MET A 1 -35.11 19.14 49.62
C MET A 1 -33.74 19.44 50.21
N VAL A 2 -33.66 19.74 51.51
CA VAL A 2 -32.42 19.93 52.27
C VAL A 2 -32.66 19.30 53.64
N THR A 3 -31.98 18.19 53.92
CA THR A 3 -32.11 17.33 55.11
C THR A 3 -30.95 16.34 55.11
N SER A 4 -30.35 15.91 56.22
CA SER A 4 -30.51 16.28 57.63
C SER A 4 -29.37 15.68 58.49
N SER A 5 -29.34 16.09 59.77
CA SER A 5 -28.72 15.45 60.96
C SER A 5 -27.60 16.27 61.59
N ASN A 6 -27.47 16.45 62.91
CA ASN A 6 -28.35 16.29 64.10
C ASN A 6 -27.59 17.02 65.27
N ASN A 7 -28.10 17.43 66.44
CA ASN A 7 -29.32 17.29 67.28
C ASN A 7 -29.40 18.60 68.15
N HIS A 8 -30.31 18.96 69.07
CA HIS A 8 -31.62 18.56 69.65
C HIS A 8 -32.13 19.85 70.42
N HIS A 9 -33.37 20.12 70.86
CA HIS A 9 -34.62 19.38 71.18
C HIS A 9 -34.65 18.73 72.59
N ASP A 10 -35.50 19.12 73.54
CA ASP A 10 -36.48 20.24 73.65
C ASP A 10 -36.22 20.99 75.00
N ASP A 11 -37.07 21.64 75.81
CA ASP A 11 -38.52 21.87 76.00
C ASP A 11 -38.84 23.41 75.84
N GLN A 12 -40.04 24.04 75.91
CA GLN A 12 -41.35 23.86 76.58
C GLN A 12 -41.33 24.08 78.13
N ASP A 13 -42.29 24.73 78.82
CA ASP A 13 -43.42 25.65 78.51
C ASP A 13 -43.86 26.30 79.88
N ASP A 14 -44.58 27.43 80.05
CA ASP A 14 -45.12 28.52 79.20
C ASP A 14 -45.33 29.80 80.10
N VAL A 15 -45.96 30.86 79.57
CA VAL A 15 -46.12 32.23 80.13
C VAL A 15 -47.03 32.39 81.38
N VAL A 16 -46.57 33.21 82.35
CA VAL A 16 -47.40 34.25 83.02
C VAL A 16 -46.57 35.55 83.17
N VAL A 17 -47.18 36.71 82.90
CA VAL A 17 -46.49 38.02 82.82
C VAL A 17 -46.59 38.84 84.11
N ILE A 18 -45.44 39.35 84.60
CA ILE A 18 -45.27 40.68 85.23
C ILE A 18 -43.92 41.26 84.74
N GLU A 19 -43.78 42.60 84.68
CA GLU A 19 -42.69 43.34 84.03
C GLU A 19 -41.41 43.56 84.88
N GLU A 20 -40.48 44.35 84.31
CA GLU A 20 -39.29 44.98 84.91
C GLU A 20 -38.07 44.12 85.29
N ARG A 21 -37.00 44.23 84.47
CA ARG A 21 -35.79 45.02 84.80
C ARG A 21 -34.68 44.83 83.74
N ASP A 22 -34.54 45.75 82.80
CA ASP A 22 -33.58 45.61 81.68
C ASP A 22 -32.12 45.78 82.10
N ASN A 23 -31.33 44.71 81.96
CA ASN A 23 -29.90 44.67 82.23
C ASN A 23 -29.07 45.58 81.30
N LYS A 24 -29.60 45.97 80.12
CA LYS A 24 -28.94 46.92 79.21
C LYS A 24 -28.75 48.30 79.83
N THR A 25 -29.57 48.67 80.81
CA THR A 25 -29.45 49.93 81.55
C THR A 25 -28.05 50.11 82.16
N VAL A 26 -27.45 49.02 82.66
CA VAL A 26 -26.09 49.04 83.22
C VAL A 26 -25.05 49.35 82.15
N VAL A 27 -25.21 48.78 80.95
CA VAL A 27 -24.30 49.00 79.80
C VAL A 27 -24.43 50.45 79.30
N TYR A 28 -25.64 50.97 79.17
CA TYR A 28 -25.86 52.38 78.81
C TYR A 28 -25.31 53.35 79.86
N ILE A 29 -25.45 53.05 81.16
CA ILE A 29 -24.82 53.85 82.23
C ILE A 29 -23.29 53.78 82.14
N ALA A 30 -22.69 52.62 81.86
CA ALA A 30 -21.24 52.49 81.71
C ALA A 30 -20.71 53.29 80.51
N VAL A 31 -21.37 53.19 79.35
CA VAL A 31 -21.02 53.95 78.14
C VAL A 31 -21.24 55.46 78.34
N ALA A 32 -22.35 55.85 78.98
CA ALA A 32 -22.62 57.25 79.32
C ALA A 32 -21.67 57.81 80.38
N ALA A 33 -21.17 57.00 81.32
CA ALA A 33 -20.15 57.41 82.28
C ALA A 33 -18.79 57.62 81.59
N ILE A 34 -18.41 56.76 80.64
CA ILE A 34 -17.17 56.91 79.87
C ILE A 34 -17.22 58.15 78.97
N LEU A 35 -18.31 58.33 78.20
CA LEU A 35 -18.51 59.51 77.34
C LEU A 35 -18.72 60.80 78.18
N GLY A 36 -19.39 60.69 79.32
CA GLY A 36 -19.57 61.78 80.28
C GLY A 36 -18.27 62.23 80.92
N MET A 37 -17.36 61.30 81.26
CA MET A 37 -16.02 61.65 81.73
C MET A 37 -15.11 62.22 80.62
N ALA A 38 -15.38 61.90 79.35
CA ALA A 38 -14.64 62.47 78.21
C ALA A 38 -15.01 63.94 77.90
N PHE A 39 -16.23 64.38 78.24
CA PHE A 39 -16.72 65.74 77.92
C PHE A 39 -17.12 66.61 79.13
N GLY A 40 -17.41 66.02 80.30
CA GLY A 40 -17.96 66.70 81.49
C GLY A 40 -16.95 67.10 82.56
N GLY A 41 -15.65 67.18 82.22
CA GLY A 41 -14.53 67.23 83.18
C GLY A 41 -13.79 68.56 83.34
N LEU A 42 -14.35 69.70 82.93
CA LEU A 42 -13.69 71.01 83.07
C LEU A 42 -13.96 71.68 84.43
N LEU A 43 -13.06 71.51 85.41
CA LEU A 43 -12.73 72.44 86.51
C LEU A 43 -11.55 71.88 87.32
N GLY A 44 -10.30 72.31 87.09
CA GLY A 44 -9.13 71.65 87.73
C GLY A 44 -7.70 72.11 87.39
N SER A 45 -7.44 73.42 87.27
CA SER A 45 -6.09 74.06 87.39
C SER A 45 -4.86 73.51 86.63
N HIS A 46 -4.44 74.26 85.59
CA HIS A 46 -3.06 74.79 85.43
C HIS A 46 -1.83 73.91 85.10
N PHE A 47 -1.91 72.80 84.34
CA PHE A 47 -0.67 72.22 83.74
C PHE A 47 -0.73 71.62 82.32
N THR A 48 -1.89 71.56 81.66
CA THR A 48 -2.05 70.78 80.41
C THR A 48 -1.78 71.54 79.11
N ALA A 49 -1.82 72.89 79.10
CA ALA A 49 -1.78 73.70 77.89
C ALA A 49 -0.61 73.39 76.93
N LYS A 50 0.61 73.23 77.47
CA LYS A 50 1.83 72.99 76.65
C LYS A 50 1.90 71.60 75.97
N LYS A 51 1.03 70.64 76.33
CA LYS A 51 1.08 69.29 75.74
C LYS A 51 0.11 69.10 74.56
N TRP A 52 -0.99 69.86 74.51
CA TRP A 52 -1.97 69.71 73.43
C TRP A 52 -1.43 70.26 72.10
N GLU A 53 -0.78 71.43 72.15
CA GLU A 53 -0.18 72.10 70.99
C GLU A 53 0.94 71.25 70.34
N ALA A 54 1.81 70.64 71.14
CA ALA A 54 2.85 69.73 70.67
C ALA A 54 2.28 68.43 70.05
N ASN A 55 1.19 67.89 70.61
CA ASN A 55 0.50 66.73 70.03
C ASN A 55 -0.21 67.07 68.72
N TYR A 56 -0.75 68.28 68.56
CA TYR A 56 -1.33 68.73 67.30
C TYR A 56 -0.27 68.91 66.21
N GLN A 57 0.87 69.54 66.52
CA GLN A 57 1.97 69.70 65.57
C GLN A 57 2.53 68.35 65.11
N THR A 58 2.72 67.39 66.03
CA THR A 58 3.17 66.04 65.66
C THR A 58 2.13 65.24 64.89
N LEU A 59 0.83 65.37 65.20
CA LEU A 59 -0.25 64.72 64.44
C LEU A 59 -0.37 65.31 63.01
N GLU A 60 -0.29 66.63 62.86
CA GLU A 60 -0.31 67.28 61.54
C GLU A 60 0.93 66.91 60.71
N GLN A 61 2.10 66.82 61.36
CA GLN A 61 3.35 66.39 60.71
C GLN A 61 3.30 64.91 60.28
N GLN A 62 2.73 64.02 61.09
CA GLN A 62 2.47 62.63 60.72
C GLN A 62 1.42 62.49 59.62
N TYR A 63 0.37 63.32 59.64
CA TYR A 63 -0.63 63.35 58.57
C TYR A 63 -0.03 63.83 57.25
N LYS A 64 0.81 64.87 57.28
CA LYS A 64 1.53 65.39 56.12
C LYS A 64 2.52 64.36 55.56
N SER A 65 3.30 63.66 56.40
CA SER A 65 4.11 62.52 55.92
C SER A 65 3.20 61.46 55.31
N THR A 66 2.17 60.98 56.00
CA THR A 66 1.29 59.90 55.50
C THR A 66 0.63 60.24 54.15
N VAL A 67 0.35 61.52 53.87
CA VAL A 67 -0.15 61.97 52.56
C VAL A 67 0.97 62.02 51.50
N ASP A 68 2.15 62.52 51.85
CA ASP A 68 3.32 62.61 50.96
C ASP A 68 3.87 61.21 50.61
N ASP A 69 4.03 60.36 51.63
CA ASP A 69 4.34 58.92 51.58
C ASP A 69 3.32 58.19 50.67
N ARG A 70 2.02 58.49 50.77
CA ARG A 70 1.01 57.93 49.85
C ARG A 70 1.15 58.45 48.43
N SER A 71 1.43 59.74 48.24
CA SER A 71 1.57 60.33 46.90
C SER A 71 2.79 59.77 46.16
N THR A 72 3.90 59.62 46.86
CA THR A 72 5.13 58.99 46.36
C THR A 72 4.95 57.50 46.16
N LEU A 73 4.21 56.78 47.02
CA LEU A 73 3.90 55.37 46.77
C LEU A 73 3.03 55.17 45.51
N VAL A 74 2.02 56.02 45.29
CA VAL A 74 1.20 55.97 44.06
C VAL A 74 2.04 56.29 42.82
N ALA A 75 2.89 57.32 42.87
CA ALA A 75 3.80 57.63 41.76
C ALA A 75 4.79 56.48 41.47
N ASN A 76 5.35 55.86 42.51
CA ASN A 76 6.26 54.70 42.40
C ASN A 76 5.55 53.41 41.94
N LEU A 77 4.25 53.28 42.19
CA LEU A 77 3.44 52.19 41.63
C LEU A 77 3.15 52.43 40.15
N GLN A 78 2.77 53.65 39.75
CA GLN A 78 2.52 54.00 38.34
C GLN A 78 3.79 53.89 37.47
N THR A 79 4.96 54.27 37.99
CA THR A 79 6.21 54.06 37.26
C THR A 79 6.59 52.58 37.15
N ARG A 80 6.37 51.80 38.21
CA ARG A 80 6.58 50.34 38.17
C ARG A 80 5.61 49.62 37.26
N GLU A 81 4.34 50.01 37.22
CA GLU A 81 3.33 49.47 36.31
C GLU A 81 3.75 49.73 34.86
N ALA A 82 4.06 50.98 34.51
CA ALA A 82 4.54 51.35 33.17
C ALA A 82 5.96 50.86 32.80
N GLU A 83 6.73 50.33 33.75
CA GLU A 83 8.02 49.65 33.52
C GLU A 83 7.80 48.14 33.35
N LEU A 84 6.95 47.54 34.18
CA LEU A 84 6.60 46.12 34.14
C LEU A 84 5.80 45.78 32.87
N ASP A 85 4.86 46.63 32.45
CA ASP A 85 4.12 46.50 31.20
C ASP A 85 5.08 46.51 30.00
N LYS A 86 6.09 47.40 29.99
CA LYS A 86 7.11 47.41 28.94
C LYS A 86 8.02 46.18 28.96
N GLU A 87 8.34 45.66 30.14
CA GLU A 87 9.10 44.41 30.25
C GLU A 87 8.26 43.20 29.80
N LEU A 88 6.94 43.22 30.05
CA LEU A 88 5.97 42.23 29.58
C LEU A 88 5.79 42.29 28.06
N ASP A 89 5.53 43.47 27.48
CA ASP A 89 5.40 43.68 26.04
C ASP A 89 6.68 43.27 25.31
N ALA A 90 7.85 43.73 25.78
CA ALA A 90 9.14 43.35 25.18
C ALA A 90 9.41 41.84 25.25
N LYS A 91 9.03 41.17 26.37
CA LYS A 91 9.12 39.71 26.48
C LYS A 91 8.13 39.02 25.54
N LEU A 92 6.88 39.50 25.46
CA LEU A 92 5.82 38.95 24.61
C LEU A 92 6.19 39.06 23.13
N GLU A 93 6.66 40.23 22.68
CA GLU A 93 7.20 40.41 21.32
C GLU A 93 8.40 39.48 21.07
N SER A 94 9.31 39.32 22.03
CA SER A 94 10.48 38.44 21.85
C SER A 94 10.09 36.95 21.75
N GLU A 95 9.16 36.49 22.60
CA GLU A 95 8.66 35.11 22.61
C GLU A 95 7.83 34.82 21.35
N LEU A 96 6.99 35.77 20.91
CA LEU A 96 6.26 35.68 19.64
C LEU A 96 7.22 35.63 18.45
N ALA A 97 8.28 36.45 18.45
CA ALA A 97 9.30 36.44 17.40
C ALA A 97 10.17 35.17 17.41
N ILE A 98 10.36 34.52 18.56
CA ILE A 98 10.99 33.19 18.66
C ILE A 98 10.04 32.14 18.09
N ARG A 99 8.80 32.07 18.59
CA ARG A 99 7.75 31.13 18.11
C ARG A 99 7.50 31.22 16.61
N GLN A 100 7.47 32.43 16.06
CA GLN A 100 7.26 32.63 14.64
C GLN A 100 8.46 32.16 13.80
N LYS A 101 9.70 32.28 14.31
CA LYS A 101 10.89 31.69 13.67
C LYS A 101 10.91 30.17 13.78
N GLU A 102 10.52 29.60 14.92
CA GLU A 102 10.42 28.14 15.11
C GLU A 102 9.40 27.54 14.15
N HIS A 103 8.19 28.09 14.07
CA HIS A 103 7.16 27.62 13.13
C HIS A 103 7.55 27.87 11.67
N GLN A 104 8.24 28.96 11.34
CA GLN A 104 8.78 29.18 10.00
C GLN A 104 9.81 28.10 9.62
N ALA A 105 10.73 27.76 10.52
CA ALA A 105 11.72 26.70 10.32
C ALA A 105 11.07 25.30 10.25
N GLU A 106 10.01 25.06 11.02
CA GLU A 106 9.20 23.84 10.95
C GLU A 106 8.47 23.72 9.60
N ILE A 107 7.86 24.79 9.11
CA ILE A 107 7.24 24.87 7.78
C ILE A 107 8.28 24.63 6.68
N GLU A 108 9.45 25.27 6.74
CA GLU A 108 10.52 25.06 5.76
C GLU A 108 11.04 23.62 5.79
N LYS A 109 11.19 23.01 6.98
CA LYS A 109 11.55 21.59 7.11
C LYS A 109 10.49 20.68 6.48
N LEU A 110 9.21 20.91 6.75
CA LEU A 110 8.10 20.13 6.18
C LEU A 110 8.00 20.31 4.67
N GLN A 111 8.20 21.52 4.14
CA GLN A 111 8.27 21.78 2.70
C GLN A 111 9.44 21.05 2.05
N ASN A 112 10.63 21.09 2.65
CA ASN A 112 11.79 20.34 2.15
C ASN A 112 11.50 18.84 2.09
N GLN A 113 10.96 18.25 3.18
CA GLN A 113 10.57 16.84 3.22
C GLN A 113 9.48 16.48 2.20
N LEU A 114 8.49 17.36 1.98
CA LEU A 114 7.48 17.16 0.94
C LEU A 114 8.10 17.14 -0.46
N THR A 115 8.98 18.09 -0.80
CA THR A 115 9.65 18.06 -2.13
C THR A 115 10.62 16.89 -2.29
N GLU A 116 11.21 16.38 -1.21
CA GLU A 116 12.03 15.17 -1.24
C GLU A 116 11.15 13.94 -1.52
N MET A 117 10.04 13.78 -0.80
CA MET A 117 9.08 12.70 -1.03
C MET A 117 8.44 12.76 -2.42
N GLU A 118 8.15 13.95 -2.94
CA GLU A 118 7.64 14.15 -4.30
C GLU A 118 8.69 13.74 -5.35
N LYS A 119 9.95 14.14 -5.21
CA LYS A 119 11.06 13.70 -6.07
C LYS A 119 11.26 12.17 -6.02
N LEU A 120 11.19 11.58 -4.82
CA LEU A 120 11.29 10.14 -4.64
C LEU A 120 10.11 9.39 -5.29
N ASN A 121 8.90 9.92 -5.19
CA ASN A 121 7.71 9.36 -5.83
C ASN A 121 7.81 9.43 -7.36
N ILE A 122 8.17 10.59 -7.94
CA ILE A 122 8.40 10.76 -9.38
C ILE A 122 9.51 9.81 -9.89
N ALA A 123 10.59 9.65 -9.12
CA ALA A 123 11.66 8.71 -9.45
C ALA A 123 11.19 7.25 -9.40
N LEU A 124 10.38 6.88 -8.40
CA LEU A 124 9.83 5.54 -8.25
C LEU A 124 8.80 5.22 -9.35
N GLU A 125 7.92 6.16 -9.70
CA GLU A 125 7.04 6.03 -10.88
C GLU A 125 7.83 5.84 -12.18
N GLY A 126 8.92 6.59 -12.37
CA GLY A 126 9.81 6.44 -13.51
C GLY A 126 10.45 5.05 -13.56
N GLN A 127 10.91 4.55 -12.42
CA GLN A 127 11.45 3.19 -12.31
C GLN A 127 10.37 2.12 -12.56
N LEU A 128 9.16 2.27 -12.04
CA LEU A 128 8.04 1.34 -12.24
C LEU A 128 7.62 1.29 -13.71
N LYS A 129 7.48 2.45 -14.38
CA LYS A 129 7.19 2.52 -15.83
C LYS A 129 8.31 1.88 -16.66
N THR A 130 9.56 2.06 -16.26
CA THR A 130 10.72 1.41 -16.91
C THR A 130 10.73 -0.11 -16.68
N GLN A 131 10.40 -0.58 -15.48
CA GLN A 131 10.32 -2.01 -15.17
C GLN A 131 9.16 -2.68 -15.90
N GLN A 132 7.97 -2.06 -15.95
CA GLN A 132 6.83 -2.56 -16.70
C GLN A 132 7.17 -2.72 -18.18
N SER A 133 7.72 -1.69 -18.83
CA SER A 133 8.12 -1.76 -20.25
C SER A 133 9.16 -2.86 -20.52
N ARG A 134 10.05 -3.14 -19.55
CA ARG A 134 10.98 -4.29 -19.65
C ARG A 134 10.26 -5.64 -19.49
N ILE A 135 9.31 -5.76 -18.57
CA ILE A 135 8.48 -6.96 -18.39
C ILE A 135 7.68 -7.24 -19.67
N ASP A 136 7.00 -6.24 -20.22
CA ASP A 136 6.21 -6.35 -21.45
C ASP A 136 7.09 -6.81 -22.64
N SER A 137 8.27 -6.21 -22.79
CA SER A 137 9.25 -6.57 -23.83
C SER A 137 9.76 -8.01 -23.67
N THR A 138 10.15 -8.40 -22.45
CA THR A 138 10.62 -9.76 -22.14
C THR A 138 9.49 -10.80 -22.26
N GLN A 139 8.23 -10.45 -21.99
CA GLN A 139 7.10 -11.34 -22.27
C GLN A 139 6.94 -11.58 -23.79
N VAL A 140 6.96 -10.52 -24.60
CA VAL A 140 6.87 -10.64 -26.07
C VAL A 140 8.05 -11.46 -26.63
N GLU A 141 9.26 -11.29 -26.10
CA GLU A 141 10.41 -12.11 -26.45
C GLU A 141 10.24 -13.58 -26.03
N ASN A 142 9.75 -13.84 -24.81
CA ASN A 142 9.52 -15.20 -24.32
C ASN A 142 8.41 -15.92 -25.10
N GLU A 143 7.29 -15.25 -25.39
CA GLU A 143 6.22 -15.79 -26.25
C GLU A 143 6.74 -16.13 -27.65
N LYS A 144 7.61 -15.29 -28.22
CA LYS A 144 8.25 -15.55 -29.52
C LYS A 144 9.18 -16.76 -29.44
N LEU A 145 10.01 -16.86 -28.40
CA LEU A 145 10.92 -17.98 -28.19
C LEU A 145 10.18 -19.30 -27.97
N ASN A 146 9.09 -19.30 -27.19
CA ASN A 146 8.26 -20.50 -26.98
C ASN A 146 7.62 -20.95 -28.30
N ARG A 147 7.01 -20.04 -29.07
CA ARG A 147 6.47 -20.37 -30.41
C ARG A 147 7.54 -20.89 -31.38
N GLN A 148 8.77 -20.39 -31.28
CA GLN A 148 9.90 -20.90 -32.07
C GLN A 148 10.36 -22.29 -31.59
N ALA A 149 10.32 -22.59 -30.29
CA ALA A 149 10.62 -23.90 -29.74
C ALA A 149 9.55 -24.93 -30.12
N ASP A 150 8.26 -24.59 -29.99
CA ASP A 150 7.12 -25.43 -30.39
C ASP A 150 7.17 -25.76 -31.88
N MET A 151 7.49 -24.78 -32.73
CA MET A 151 7.63 -24.96 -34.17
C MET A 151 8.80 -25.89 -34.53
N GLN A 152 9.95 -25.76 -33.83
CA GLN A 152 11.08 -26.67 -34.00
C GLN A 152 10.74 -28.09 -33.53
N ALA A 153 10.12 -28.24 -32.36
CA ALA A 153 9.69 -29.54 -31.84
C ALA A 153 8.74 -30.25 -32.83
N ASN A 154 7.72 -29.55 -33.32
CA ASN A 154 6.77 -30.11 -34.29
C ASN A 154 7.43 -30.48 -35.64
N MET A 155 8.45 -29.71 -36.07
CA MET A 155 9.25 -30.01 -37.26
C MET A 155 10.13 -31.26 -37.06
N PHE A 156 10.74 -31.43 -35.88
CA PHE A 156 11.50 -32.65 -35.53
C PHE A 156 10.61 -33.89 -35.40
N GLU A 157 9.39 -33.76 -34.86
CA GLU A 157 8.42 -34.86 -34.82
C GLU A 157 7.95 -35.27 -36.22
N ARG A 158 7.54 -34.31 -37.05
CA ARG A 158 7.08 -34.57 -38.43
C ARG A 158 8.18 -35.12 -39.34
N SER A 159 9.40 -34.61 -39.23
CA SER A 159 10.53 -35.15 -40.00
C SER A 159 10.87 -36.59 -39.57
N ARG A 160 10.83 -36.89 -38.27
CA ARG A 160 10.96 -38.27 -37.77
C ARG A 160 9.86 -39.21 -38.29
N GLU A 161 8.62 -38.73 -38.41
CA GLU A 161 7.53 -39.48 -39.04
C GLU A 161 7.79 -39.73 -40.54
N LEU A 162 8.17 -38.68 -41.28
CA LEU A 162 8.50 -38.75 -42.71
C LEU A 162 9.66 -39.71 -42.99
N PHE A 163 10.78 -39.63 -42.24
CA PHE A 163 11.91 -40.55 -42.40
C PHE A 163 11.55 -42.00 -42.05
N ARG A 164 10.67 -42.23 -41.07
CA ARG A 164 10.16 -43.57 -40.78
C ARG A 164 9.33 -44.11 -41.95
N ARG A 165 8.46 -43.28 -42.54
CA ARG A 165 7.66 -43.66 -43.71
C ARG A 165 8.52 -43.87 -44.95
N GLU A 166 9.57 -43.06 -45.18
CA GLU A 166 10.52 -43.27 -46.29
C GLU A 166 11.23 -44.63 -46.15
N MET A 167 11.66 -45.00 -44.94
CA MET A 167 12.27 -46.30 -44.65
C MET A 167 11.30 -47.47 -44.90
N GLU A 168 10.07 -47.36 -44.43
CA GLU A 168 9.03 -48.40 -44.56
C GLU A 168 8.66 -48.63 -46.04
N ILE A 169 8.41 -47.55 -46.79
CA ILE A 169 8.12 -47.62 -48.23
C ILE A 169 9.33 -48.13 -49.02
N SER A 170 10.57 -47.76 -48.64
CA SER A 170 11.78 -48.28 -49.29
C SER A 170 11.94 -49.79 -49.09
N GLN A 171 11.64 -50.31 -47.89
CA GLN A 171 11.69 -51.75 -47.61
C GLN A 171 10.59 -52.52 -48.35
N ASP A 172 9.40 -51.95 -48.49
CA ASP A 172 8.31 -52.60 -49.24
C ASP A 172 8.53 -52.54 -50.76
N LEU A 173 9.13 -51.47 -51.27
CA LEU A 173 9.61 -51.40 -52.65
C LEU A 173 10.69 -52.45 -52.92
N GLU A 174 11.67 -52.63 -52.03
CA GLU A 174 12.70 -53.68 -52.15
C GLU A 174 12.10 -55.10 -52.16
N LYS A 175 11.03 -55.35 -51.38
CA LYS A 175 10.30 -56.63 -51.40
C LYS A 175 9.59 -56.84 -52.73
N LEU A 176 8.90 -55.82 -53.24
CA LEU A 176 8.18 -55.89 -54.51
C LEU A 176 9.12 -56.05 -55.71
N GLU A 177 10.27 -55.36 -55.73
CA GLU A 177 11.27 -55.52 -56.79
C GLU A 177 11.87 -56.93 -56.77
N LYS A 178 12.11 -57.54 -55.59
CA LYS A 178 12.52 -58.96 -55.50
C LYS A 178 11.43 -59.94 -55.92
N GLU A 179 10.16 -59.69 -55.57
CA GLU A 179 9.03 -60.51 -56.04
C GLU A 179 8.92 -60.43 -57.57
N ARG A 180 9.09 -59.23 -58.14
CA ARG A 180 9.14 -58.99 -59.58
C ARG A 180 10.29 -59.75 -60.27
N GLU A 181 11.51 -59.66 -59.74
CA GLU A 181 12.69 -60.36 -60.27
C GLU A 181 12.53 -61.88 -60.25
N ALA A 182 11.83 -62.43 -59.25
CA ALA A 182 11.51 -63.85 -59.19
C ALA A 182 10.34 -64.24 -60.14
N LEU A 183 9.33 -63.38 -60.29
CA LEU A 183 8.12 -63.67 -61.05
C LEU A 183 8.31 -63.52 -62.57
N VAL A 184 9.10 -62.56 -63.05
CA VAL A 184 9.37 -62.36 -64.49
C VAL A 184 9.86 -63.63 -65.20
N PRO A 185 10.95 -64.30 -64.77
CA PRO A 185 11.42 -65.52 -65.44
C PRO A 185 10.46 -66.71 -65.29
N ALA A 186 9.64 -66.73 -64.23
CA ALA A 186 8.58 -67.72 -64.07
C ALA A 186 7.43 -67.49 -65.06
N PHE A 187 7.04 -66.23 -65.28
CA PHE A 187 6.05 -65.80 -66.26
C PHE A 187 6.51 -66.11 -67.70
N ASP A 188 7.75 -65.78 -68.06
CA ASP A 188 8.31 -66.09 -69.39
C ASP A 188 8.30 -67.60 -69.67
N LYS A 189 8.58 -68.42 -68.65
CA LYS A 189 8.48 -69.89 -68.74
C LYS A 189 7.02 -70.35 -68.91
N LEU A 190 6.09 -69.87 -68.08
CA LEU A 190 4.67 -70.22 -68.18
C LEU A 190 4.07 -69.83 -69.53
N LYS A 191 4.45 -68.67 -70.07
CA LYS A 191 4.10 -68.23 -71.42
C LYS A 191 4.60 -69.21 -72.47
N SER A 192 5.85 -69.67 -72.38
CA SER A 192 6.38 -70.68 -73.31
C SER A 192 5.64 -72.03 -73.22
N GLU A 193 5.18 -72.42 -72.02
CA GLU A 193 4.38 -73.63 -71.81
C GLU A 193 2.96 -73.49 -72.39
N CYS A 194 2.30 -72.33 -72.19
CA CYS A 194 1.02 -72.01 -72.81
C CYS A 194 1.11 -71.92 -74.34
N GLU A 195 2.16 -71.31 -74.90
CA GLU A 195 2.38 -71.26 -76.36
C GLU A 195 2.55 -72.67 -76.97
N VAL A 196 3.22 -73.60 -76.28
CA VAL A 196 3.35 -75.01 -76.73
C VAL A 196 2.01 -75.75 -76.62
N TYR A 197 1.23 -75.51 -75.56
CA TYR A 197 -0.11 -76.07 -75.37
C TYR A 197 -1.08 -75.61 -76.47
N LEU A 198 -1.20 -74.29 -76.68
CA LEU A 198 -2.08 -73.69 -77.68
C LEU A 198 -1.69 -74.07 -79.12
N ALA A 199 -0.40 -74.31 -79.38
CA ALA A 199 0.07 -74.81 -80.67
C ALA A 199 -0.14 -76.32 -80.88
N GLY A 200 -0.58 -77.07 -79.86
CA GLY A 200 -0.79 -78.53 -79.93
C GLY A 200 0.48 -79.33 -80.17
N LYS A 201 1.65 -78.80 -79.77
CA LYS A 201 2.97 -79.32 -80.20
C LYS A 201 3.59 -80.40 -79.31
N SER A 202 3.03 -80.68 -78.14
CA SER A 202 3.45 -81.81 -77.29
C SER A 202 2.27 -82.42 -76.53
N TRP A 203 2.42 -83.69 -76.13
CA TRP A 203 1.46 -84.38 -75.25
C TRP A 203 1.69 -84.06 -73.76
N ASP A 204 2.87 -83.58 -73.39
CA ASP A 204 3.24 -83.21 -72.01
C ASP A 204 2.79 -81.79 -71.62
N ALA A 205 2.30 -80.99 -72.58
CA ALA A 205 1.80 -79.64 -72.32
C ALA A 205 0.52 -79.70 -71.47
N LYS A 206 0.58 -79.11 -70.27
CA LYS A 206 -0.53 -79.14 -69.33
C LYS A 206 -1.57 -78.07 -69.64
N SER A 207 -2.85 -78.41 -69.44
CA SER A 207 -3.97 -77.48 -69.60
C SER A 207 -3.96 -76.31 -68.62
N ASP A 208 -3.32 -76.46 -67.45
CA ASP A 208 -3.22 -75.41 -66.42
C ASP A 208 -2.11 -74.37 -66.69
N ALA A 209 -1.35 -74.51 -67.78
CA ALA A 209 -0.25 -73.59 -68.12
C ALA A 209 -0.74 -72.16 -68.44
N CYS A 210 -1.86 -72.03 -69.16
CA CYS A 210 -2.42 -70.74 -69.54
C CYS A 210 -3.13 -70.05 -68.35
N ASP A 211 -3.88 -70.78 -67.53
CA ASP A 211 -4.49 -70.23 -66.30
C ASP A 211 -3.42 -69.62 -65.38
N LYS A 212 -2.28 -70.32 -65.23
CA LYS A 212 -1.13 -69.86 -64.44
C LYS A 212 -0.38 -68.70 -65.08
N GLN A 213 -0.31 -68.65 -66.42
CA GLN A 213 0.24 -67.50 -67.13
C GLN A 213 -0.59 -66.24 -66.82
N ASP A 214 -1.92 -66.34 -66.83
CA ASP A 214 -2.81 -65.21 -66.59
C ASP A 214 -2.86 -64.80 -65.11
N GLU A 215 -2.78 -65.76 -64.17
CA GLU A 215 -2.56 -65.47 -62.75
C GLU A 215 -1.23 -64.73 -62.52
N ALA A 216 -0.12 -65.21 -63.10
CA ALA A 216 1.18 -64.57 -63.03
C ALA A 216 1.20 -63.18 -63.70
N SER A 217 0.49 -63.01 -64.82
CA SER A 217 0.33 -61.72 -65.51
C SER A 217 -0.42 -60.71 -64.64
N SER A 218 -1.53 -61.13 -64.02
CA SER A 218 -2.30 -60.32 -63.08
C SER A 218 -1.45 -59.90 -61.88
N ARG A 219 -0.70 -60.84 -61.29
CA ARG A 219 0.18 -60.55 -60.16
C ARG A 219 1.32 -59.61 -60.53
N LEU A 220 1.96 -59.79 -61.69
CA LEU A 220 3.01 -58.91 -62.18
C LEU A 220 2.49 -57.49 -62.40
N SER A 221 1.28 -57.34 -62.96
CA SER A 221 0.63 -56.03 -63.15
C SER A 221 0.34 -55.32 -61.82
N GLN A 222 -0.10 -56.05 -60.78
CA GLN A 222 -0.29 -55.50 -59.44
C GLN A 222 1.04 -55.04 -58.82
N ILE A 223 2.11 -55.83 -58.97
CA ILE A 223 3.45 -55.50 -58.46
C ILE A 223 3.97 -54.23 -59.15
N ASP A 224 3.88 -54.14 -60.48
CA ASP A 224 4.31 -52.96 -61.24
C ASP A 224 3.54 -51.68 -60.83
N GLN A 225 2.22 -51.80 -60.58
CA GLN A 225 1.41 -50.68 -60.08
C GLN A 225 1.85 -50.22 -58.68
N LEU A 226 2.08 -51.15 -57.76
CA LEU A 226 2.51 -50.83 -56.39
C LEU A 226 3.92 -50.23 -56.35
N ILE A 227 4.84 -50.72 -57.19
CA ILE A 227 6.20 -50.17 -57.32
C ILE A 227 6.14 -48.70 -57.80
N GLU A 228 5.35 -48.37 -58.80
CA GLU A 228 5.24 -46.98 -59.28
C GLU A 228 4.52 -46.05 -58.28
N VAL A 229 3.54 -46.56 -57.52
CA VAL A 229 2.95 -45.80 -56.39
C VAL A 229 4.00 -45.51 -55.32
N TYR A 230 4.79 -46.50 -54.90
CA TYR A 230 5.84 -46.29 -53.89
C TYR A 230 6.98 -45.38 -54.39
N LYS A 231 7.37 -45.45 -55.67
CA LYS A 231 8.29 -44.46 -56.26
C LYS A 231 7.71 -43.05 -56.25
N MET A 232 6.40 -42.89 -56.46
CA MET A 232 5.72 -41.60 -56.36
C MET A 232 5.73 -41.07 -54.92
N ASP A 233 5.38 -41.91 -53.93
CA ASP A 233 5.39 -41.54 -52.51
C ASP A 233 6.79 -41.15 -52.03
N LEU A 234 7.84 -41.91 -52.36
CA LEU A 234 9.23 -41.57 -52.05
C LEU A 234 9.64 -40.23 -52.67
N LYS A 235 9.17 -39.93 -53.90
CA LYS A 235 9.42 -38.63 -54.55
C LYS A 235 8.69 -37.49 -53.84
N GLN A 236 7.43 -37.69 -53.42
CA GLN A 236 6.67 -36.70 -52.64
C GLN A 236 7.35 -36.42 -51.29
N ILE A 237 7.76 -37.47 -50.56
CA ILE A 237 8.46 -37.35 -49.27
C ILE A 237 9.74 -36.54 -49.46
N ARG A 238 10.55 -36.82 -50.50
CA ARG A 238 11.78 -36.04 -50.78
C ARG A 238 11.51 -34.57 -51.07
N THR A 239 10.43 -34.23 -51.79
CA THR A 239 10.02 -32.83 -51.97
C THR A 239 9.65 -32.18 -50.63
N ILE A 240 8.85 -32.84 -49.80
CA ILE A 240 8.46 -32.31 -48.47
C ILE A 240 9.69 -32.14 -47.57
N THR A 241 10.60 -33.11 -47.54
CA THR A 241 11.86 -33.08 -46.78
C THR A 241 12.78 -31.94 -47.26
N GLN A 242 12.86 -31.69 -48.58
CA GLN A 242 13.57 -30.56 -49.16
C GLN A 242 12.92 -29.21 -48.80
N ASP A 243 11.59 -29.10 -48.85
CA ASP A 243 10.85 -27.88 -48.49
C ASP A 243 10.95 -27.56 -46.98
N LEU A 244 11.15 -28.58 -46.14
CA LEU A 244 11.46 -28.46 -44.71
C LEU A 244 12.93 -28.07 -44.43
N GLY A 245 13.78 -27.96 -45.47
CA GLY A 245 15.20 -27.60 -45.33
C GLY A 245 16.09 -28.71 -44.76
N LEU A 246 15.65 -29.97 -44.86
CA LEU A 246 16.38 -31.14 -44.38
C LEU A 246 17.10 -31.80 -45.56
N GLN A 247 18.42 -31.62 -45.64
CA GLN A 247 19.33 -32.24 -46.63
C GLN A 247 20.52 -32.90 -45.95
#